data_AF-A0A927V685-F1
#
_entry.id   AF-A0A927V685-F1
#
_cell.length_a   1.000
_cell.length_b   1.000
_cell.length_c   1.000
_cell.angle_alpha   90.00
_cell.angle_beta   90.00
_cell.angle_gamma   90.00
#
_symmetry.space_group_name_H-M   'P 1'
#
loop_
_entity.id
_entity.type
_entity.pdbx_description
1 polymer ?
#
loop_
_entity_poly.entity_id
_entity_poly.type
_entity_poly.pdbx_seq_one_letter_code
_entity_poly.pdbx_strand_id
1 'polypeptide(L)'
;MGINKKIPILCIVAGIILAGVAAVTSGSGREAVTRLKRPSVGEGKEEYEINVLYDGIEKNITVPVEERQLEFAEARELLDAGLEEVLRIVEAENGDLSEVKRDLNLPAAVFDGMVSVSWRSSDRDYINDNGILNREGCRYMDETGQIVVMAAEVSVQEYRAELEVPVRISPDFFSEEEKKENLIFDAIEKENDKSARDDYVGLPSEVEGKEALYYTLNESGWWKYIVLGVMAAMISMLFTKQQQDNAKKLRDKELKLAFAPIITKLTLLIGAGMSIRGAWEKIVNDYKKDEKKNAAYEEMSKVYNEMQNGLSEGQAYVLFGKRSGLSSYVKLGNLLEQNLRKGTKGLTERLEHEVWEAFEERKALAYRLGEEAGTKLLLPMIMSLGIIIAFCVIPAFLNM
;
A
#
# COMPACT_ATOMS: atom_id res chain seq x y z
N MET A 1 -57.81 -13.94 7.31
CA MET A 1 -56.69 -14.30 8.21
C MET A 1 -56.76 -15.81 8.43
N GLY A 2 -55.89 -16.63 7.82
CA GLY A 2 -55.91 -18.08 8.12
C GLY A 2 -55.43 -19.10 7.08
N ILE A 3 -54.92 -18.71 5.90
CA ILE A 3 -54.55 -19.70 4.87
C ILE A 3 -53.03 -19.92 4.74
N ASN A 4 -52.18 -18.97 5.13
CA ASN A 4 -50.71 -19.08 4.96
C ASN A 4 -49.91 -19.71 6.11
N LYS A 5 -50.55 -20.24 7.16
CA LYS A 5 -49.84 -21.02 8.20
C LYS A 5 -49.92 -22.54 8.02
N LYS A 6 -50.71 -23.04 7.05
CA LYS A 6 -50.86 -24.49 6.81
C LYS A 6 -49.83 -25.06 5.82
N ILE A 7 -49.28 -24.25 4.93
CA ILE A 7 -48.28 -24.68 3.94
C ILE A 7 -46.98 -25.19 4.61
N PRO A 8 -46.36 -24.49 5.58
CA PRO A 8 -45.15 -25.02 6.23
C PRO A 8 -45.44 -26.29 7.04
N ILE A 9 -46.63 -26.41 7.67
CA ILE A 9 -47.04 -27.62 8.39
C ILE A 9 -47.25 -28.78 7.40
N LEU A 10 -47.84 -28.52 6.23
CA LEU A 10 -48.03 -29.53 5.18
C LEU A 10 -46.69 -30.01 4.62
N CYS A 11 -45.70 -29.11 4.44
CA CYS A 11 -44.36 -29.49 3.99
C CYS A 11 -43.58 -30.29 5.05
N ILE A 12 -43.74 -29.95 6.34
CA ILE A 12 -43.13 -30.72 7.44
C ILE A 12 -43.78 -32.10 7.52
N VAL A 13 -45.11 -32.19 7.44
CA VAL A 13 -45.83 -33.48 7.45
C VAL A 13 -45.50 -34.30 6.20
N ALA A 14 -45.43 -33.69 5.02
CA ALA A 14 -45.01 -34.35 3.79
C ALA A 14 -43.55 -34.80 3.85
N GLY A 15 -42.67 -34.02 4.47
CA GLY A 15 -41.27 -34.37 4.72
C GLY A 15 -41.12 -35.51 5.72
N ILE A 16 -41.95 -35.56 6.77
CA ILE A 16 -41.99 -36.68 7.73
C ILE A 16 -42.59 -37.93 7.08
N ILE A 17 -43.60 -37.78 6.23
CA ILE A 17 -44.16 -38.90 5.46
C ILE A 17 -43.16 -39.39 4.42
N LEU A 18 -42.44 -38.51 3.71
CA LEU A 18 -41.37 -38.87 2.77
C LEU A 18 -40.17 -39.49 3.49
N ALA A 19 -39.78 -38.98 4.65
CA ALA A 19 -38.73 -39.56 5.47
C ALA A 19 -39.16 -40.89 6.12
N GLY A 20 -40.44 -41.04 6.48
CA GLY A 20 -41.02 -42.28 6.97
C GLY A 20 -41.17 -43.32 5.87
N VAL A 21 -41.59 -42.91 4.66
CA VAL A 21 -41.60 -43.75 3.46
C VAL A 21 -40.17 -44.12 3.09
N ALA A 22 -39.23 -43.17 3.07
CA ALA A 22 -37.81 -43.44 2.86
C ALA A 22 -37.23 -44.35 3.95
N ALA A 23 -37.60 -44.24 5.22
CA ALA A 23 -37.15 -45.16 6.26
C ALA A 23 -37.79 -46.56 6.15
N VAL A 24 -38.96 -46.67 5.51
CA VAL A 24 -39.66 -47.94 5.25
C VAL A 24 -39.22 -48.57 3.92
N THR A 25 -38.87 -47.78 2.90
CA THR A 25 -38.41 -48.22 1.57
C THR A 25 -36.89 -48.37 1.51
N SER A 26 -36.14 -47.46 2.14
CA SER A 26 -34.77 -47.68 2.59
C SER A 26 -34.86 -48.50 3.86
N GLY A 27 -35.37 -49.73 3.74
CA GLY A 27 -35.22 -50.69 4.80
C GLY A 27 -33.75 -50.65 5.21
N SER A 28 -33.48 -50.50 6.50
CA SER A 28 -32.18 -50.81 7.09
C SER A 28 -31.97 -52.32 7.03
N GLY A 29 -32.10 -52.87 5.82
CA GLY A 29 -31.66 -54.19 5.47
C GLY A 29 -30.15 -54.13 5.50
N ARG A 30 -29.56 -55.11 6.17
CA ARG A 30 -28.17 -55.44 5.93
C ARG A 30 -28.06 -55.90 4.49
N GLU A 31 -27.86 -54.99 3.55
CA GLU A 31 -27.45 -55.37 2.21
C GLU A 31 -26.05 -55.94 2.35
N ALA A 32 -25.96 -57.25 2.11
CA ALA A 32 -24.68 -57.94 2.16
C ALA A 32 -23.80 -57.39 1.03
N VAL A 33 -22.88 -56.49 1.37
CA VAL A 33 -21.82 -56.03 0.46
C VAL A 33 -20.83 -57.20 0.33
N THR A 34 -21.04 -58.01 -0.69
CA THR A 34 -20.20 -59.19 -0.98
C THR A 34 -18.97 -58.84 -1.81
N ARG A 35 -18.96 -57.68 -2.48
CA ARG A 35 -17.89 -57.22 -3.38
C ARG A 35 -17.76 -55.70 -3.32
N LEU A 36 -16.52 -55.21 -3.34
CA LEU A 36 -16.20 -53.80 -3.50
C LEU A 36 -15.66 -53.58 -4.91
N LYS A 37 -16.04 -52.46 -5.53
CA LYS A 37 -15.49 -52.07 -6.82
C LYS A 37 -14.05 -51.59 -6.56
N ARG A 38 -13.10 -52.06 -7.37
CA ARG A 38 -11.74 -51.51 -7.32
C ARG A 38 -11.69 -50.19 -8.09
N PRO A 39 -10.83 -49.24 -7.68
CA PRO A 39 -10.48 -48.09 -8.50
C PRO A 39 -9.96 -48.50 -9.87
N SER A 40 -10.16 -47.62 -10.85
CA SER A 40 -9.60 -47.76 -12.20
C SER A 40 -8.08 -47.59 -12.15
N VAL A 41 -7.39 -48.03 -13.21
CA VAL A 41 -5.92 -47.90 -13.30
C VAL A 41 -5.53 -46.42 -13.27
N GLY A 42 -4.62 -46.04 -12.37
CA GLY A 42 -4.16 -44.65 -12.21
C GLY A 42 -4.91 -43.86 -11.13
N GLU A 43 -6.02 -44.38 -10.59
CA GLU A 43 -6.78 -43.74 -9.50
C GLU A 43 -6.18 -44.05 -8.11
N GLY A 44 -5.27 -45.03 -8.03
CA GLY A 44 -4.58 -45.39 -6.79
C GLY A 44 -5.48 -46.15 -5.80
N LYS A 45 -5.30 -45.86 -4.51
CA LYS A 45 -5.94 -46.61 -3.42
C LYS A 45 -7.19 -45.89 -2.91
N GLU A 46 -8.29 -46.61 -2.80
CA GLU A 46 -9.56 -46.07 -2.26
C GLU A 46 -9.94 -46.77 -0.94
N GLU A 47 -10.48 -46.01 0.01
CA GLU A 47 -10.87 -46.52 1.33
C GLU A 47 -12.39 -46.61 1.45
N TYR A 48 -12.90 -47.82 1.72
CA TYR A 48 -14.32 -48.10 1.87
C TYR A 48 -14.68 -48.30 3.34
N GLU A 49 -15.64 -47.55 3.88
CA GLU A 49 -16.17 -47.77 5.24
C GLU A 49 -17.29 -48.82 5.26
N ILE A 50 -17.11 -49.92 5.99
CA ILE A 50 -18.02 -51.07 6.00
C ILE A 50 -18.24 -51.57 7.42
N ASN A 51 -19.49 -51.91 7.74
CA ASN A 51 -19.83 -52.57 8.99
C ASN A 51 -19.72 -54.09 8.85
N VAL A 52 -18.89 -54.72 9.70
CA VAL A 52 -18.67 -56.17 9.74
C VAL A 52 -19.21 -56.74 11.05
N LEU A 53 -20.02 -57.80 10.95
CA LEU A 53 -20.47 -58.63 12.08
C LEU A 53 -19.68 -59.95 12.06
N TYR A 54 -18.70 -60.09 12.95
CA TYR A 54 -17.89 -61.31 13.09
C TYR A 54 -17.92 -61.77 14.55
N ASP A 55 -18.27 -63.03 14.78
CA ASP A 55 -18.39 -63.64 16.11
C ASP A 55 -19.27 -62.85 17.10
N GLY A 56 -20.40 -62.32 16.61
CA GLY A 56 -21.36 -61.54 17.42
C GLY A 56 -20.94 -60.10 17.71
N ILE A 57 -19.77 -59.65 17.25
CA ILE A 57 -19.27 -58.29 17.42
C ILE A 57 -19.46 -57.52 16.11
N GLU A 58 -20.23 -56.42 16.17
CA GLU A 58 -20.45 -55.51 15.05
C GLU A 58 -19.47 -54.33 15.16
N LYS A 59 -18.65 -54.12 14.13
CA LYS A 59 -17.66 -53.04 14.10
C LYS A 59 -17.60 -52.41 12.71
N ASN A 60 -17.53 -51.08 12.66
CA ASN A 60 -17.19 -50.35 11.45
C ASN A 60 -15.68 -50.46 11.22
N ILE A 61 -15.30 -50.96 10.05
CA ILE A 61 -13.91 -51.06 9.60
C ILE A 61 -13.75 -50.32 8.29
N THR A 62 -12.57 -49.71 8.12
CA THR A 62 -12.15 -49.14 6.85
C THR A 62 -11.39 -50.21 6.08
N VAL A 63 -11.90 -50.58 4.90
CA VAL A 63 -11.29 -51.55 4.01
C VAL A 63 -10.56 -50.79 2.90
N PRO A 64 -9.22 -50.80 2.90
CA PRO A 64 -8.45 -50.29 1.77
C PRO A 64 -8.57 -51.21 0.56
N VAL A 65 -8.96 -50.66 -0.57
CA VAL A 65 -9.06 -51.36 -1.85
C VAL A 65 -8.07 -50.73 -2.82
N GLU A 66 -7.00 -51.47 -3.12
CA GLU A 66 -6.04 -51.09 -4.16
C GLU A 66 -6.69 -51.15 -5.56
N GLU A 67 -6.21 -50.30 -6.46
CA GLU A 67 -6.60 -50.31 -7.88
C GLU A 67 -6.46 -51.70 -8.53
N ARG A 68 -7.16 -51.89 -9.65
CA ARG A 68 -7.09 -53.14 -10.41
C ARG A 68 -5.66 -53.35 -10.94
N GLN A 69 -5.03 -54.46 -10.59
CA GLN A 69 -3.78 -54.91 -11.22
C GLN A 69 -4.06 -55.43 -12.63
N LEU A 70 -3.27 -54.95 -13.59
CA LEU A 70 -3.35 -55.40 -14.98
C LEU A 70 -2.64 -56.74 -15.15
N GLU A 71 -3.16 -57.60 -16.03
CA GLU A 71 -2.38 -58.74 -16.50
C GLU A 71 -1.24 -58.25 -17.40
N PHE A 72 -0.11 -58.97 -17.42
CA PHE A 72 1.09 -58.59 -18.19
C PHE A 72 0.78 -58.22 -19.66
N ALA A 73 -0.13 -58.94 -20.30
CA ALA A 73 -0.53 -58.68 -21.69
C ALA A 73 -1.29 -57.34 -21.85
N GLU A 74 -2.20 -57.03 -20.92
CA GLU A 74 -3.00 -55.78 -20.91
C GLU A 74 -2.11 -54.58 -20.58
N ALA A 75 -1.16 -54.74 -19.66
CA ALA A 75 -0.16 -53.72 -19.32
C ALA A 75 0.80 -53.45 -20.49
N ARG A 76 1.23 -54.50 -21.22
CA ARG A 76 2.07 -54.38 -22.42
C ARG A 76 1.36 -53.58 -23.52
N GLU A 77 0.09 -53.90 -23.78
CA GLU A 77 -0.71 -53.21 -24.81
C GLU A 77 -0.91 -51.73 -24.48
N LEU A 78 -1.16 -51.40 -23.21
CA LEU A 78 -1.26 -50.01 -22.75
C LEU A 78 0.08 -49.25 -22.78
N LEU A 79 1.20 -49.93 -22.48
CA LEU A 79 2.53 -49.34 -22.61
C LEU A 79 2.87 -49.05 -24.07
N ASP A 80 2.63 -50.00 -24.97
CA ASP A 80 2.91 -49.84 -26.41
C ASP A 80 2.02 -48.73 -27.00
N ALA A 81 0.72 -48.70 -26.67
CA ALA A 81 -0.18 -47.60 -27.07
C ALA A 81 0.23 -46.25 -26.44
N GLY A 82 0.73 -46.26 -25.20
CA GLY A 82 1.24 -45.09 -24.50
C GLY A 82 2.48 -44.51 -25.18
N LEU A 83 3.41 -45.36 -25.61
CA LEU A 83 4.60 -44.96 -26.34
C LEU A 83 4.25 -44.28 -27.67
N GLU A 84 3.31 -44.84 -28.43
CA GLU A 84 2.85 -44.25 -29.70
C GLU A 84 2.19 -42.88 -29.50
N GLU A 85 1.36 -42.73 -28.47
CA GLU A 85 0.70 -41.46 -28.17
C GLU A 85 1.70 -40.40 -27.67
N VAL A 86 2.66 -40.81 -26.84
CA VAL A 86 3.75 -39.94 -26.38
C VAL A 86 4.57 -39.41 -27.56
N LEU A 87 4.98 -40.28 -28.49
CA LEU A 87 5.70 -39.87 -29.70
C LEU A 87 4.90 -38.88 -30.53
N ARG A 88 3.60 -39.14 -30.71
CA ARG A 88 2.70 -38.25 -31.46
C ARG A 88 2.60 -36.86 -30.81
N ILE A 89 2.54 -36.77 -29.48
CA ILE A 89 2.48 -35.48 -28.76
C ILE A 89 3.78 -34.70 -28.94
N VAL A 90 4.93 -35.38 -28.83
CA VAL A 90 6.26 -34.75 -28.94
C VAL A 90 6.52 -34.23 -30.36
N GLU A 91 6.08 -34.97 -31.39
CA GLU A 91 6.19 -34.57 -32.80
C GLU A 91 5.22 -33.45 -33.21
N ALA A 92 4.10 -33.26 -32.50
CA ALA A 92 2.99 -32.42 -32.95
C ALA A 92 3.36 -30.96 -33.26
N GLU A 93 4.26 -30.34 -32.47
CA GLU A 93 4.59 -28.92 -32.61
C GLU A 93 5.73 -28.64 -33.61
N ASN A 94 6.66 -29.58 -33.77
CA ASN A 94 7.83 -29.45 -34.65
C ASN A 94 7.68 -30.24 -35.96
N GLY A 95 6.66 -31.11 -36.07
CA GLY A 95 6.37 -31.95 -37.24
C GLY A 95 7.32 -33.14 -37.37
N ASP A 96 8.62 -32.89 -37.33
CA ASP A 96 9.68 -33.89 -37.34
C ASP A 96 10.77 -33.51 -36.32
N LEU A 97 11.29 -34.49 -35.59
CA LEU A 97 12.31 -34.29 -34.57
C LEU A 97 13.72 -34.12 -35.16
N SER A 98 13.84 -34.18 -36.49
CA SER A 98 15.06 -33.86 -37.21
C SER A 98 15.32 -32.35 -37.38
N GLU A 99 14.32 -31.50 -37.16
CA GLU A 99 14.45 -30.03 -37.21
C GLU A 99 13.62 -29.32 -36.12
N VAL A 100 14.04 -29.46 -34.87
CA VAL A 100 13.36 -28.81 -33.74
C VAL A 100 13.75 -27.34 -33.66
N LYS A 101 12.74 -26.47 -33.75
CA LYS A 101 12.87 -25.00 -33.73
C LYS A 101 12.12 -24.37 -32.56
N ARG A 102 11.33 -25.16 -31.82
CA ARG A 102 10.50 -24.73 -30.69
C ARG A 102 10.66 -25.72 -29.55
N ASP A 103 10.26 -25.28 -28.35
CA ASP A 103 10.21 -26.14 -27.18
C ASP A 103 9.41 -27.42 -27.47
N LEU A 104 9.84 -28.53 -26.89
CA LEU A 104 9.17 -29.82 -26.99
C LEU A 104 8.04 -29.90 -25.98
N ASN A 105 6.88 -30.37 -26.43
CA ASN A 105 5.79 -30.72 -25.52
C ASN A 105 6.01 -32.14 -24.96
N LEU A 106 6.55 -32.21 -23.74
CA LEU A 106 6.84 -33.47 -23.05
C LEU A 106 5.74 -33.78 -22.02
N PRO A 107 4.79 -34.69 -22.32
CA PRO A 107 3.71 -35.01 -21.38
C PRO A 107 4.25 -35.79 -20.18
N ALA A 108 3.73 -35.49 -18.98
CA ALA A 108 4.01 -36.25 -17.76
C ALA A 108 3.11 -37.50 -17.59
N ALA A 109 1.97 -37.51 -18.29
CA ALA A 109 1.04 -38.65 -18.32
C ALA A 109 0.18 -38.63 -19.58
N VAL A 110 -0.26 -39.81 -20.02
CA VAL A 110 -1.20 -40.00 -21.14
C VAL A 110 -2.34 -40.95 -20.71
N PHE A 111 -3.42 -40.98 -21.49
CA PHE A 111 -4.65 -41.73 -21.19
C PHE A 111 -5.21 -41.43 -19.78
N ASP A 112 -5.42 -40.15 -19.47
CA ASP A 112 -6.03 -39.68 -18.22
C ASP A 112 -5.31 -40.19 -16.95
N GLY A 113 -3.98 -40.30 -17.01
CA GLY A 113 -3.15 -40.72 -15.87
C GLY A 113 -2.87 -42.22 -15.78
N MET A 114 -3.43 -43.04 -16.67
CA MET A 114 -3.17 -44.49 -16.70
C MET A 114 -1.71 -44.84 -17.03
N VAL A 115 -1.06 -44.00 -17.84
CA VAL A 115 0.34 -44.17 -18.24
C VAL A 115 1.12 -42.95 -17.79
N SER A 116 2.14 -43.15 -16.95
CA SER A 116 3.03 -42.10 -16.46
C SER A 116 4.32 -42.05 -17.27
N VAL A 117 4.80 -40.85 -17.55
CA VAL A 117 5.97 -40.60 -18.41
C VAL A 117 6.93 -39.67 -17.69
N SER A 118 8.21 -40.05 -17.62
CA SER A 118 9.26 -39.19 -17.09
C SER A 118 10.39 -39.02 -18.11
N TRP A 119 10.91 -37.80 -18.21
CA TRP A 119 11.86 -37.41 -19.25
C TRP A 119 13.21 -37.08 -18.67
N ARG A 120 14.27 -37.39 -19.43
CA ARG A 120 15.64 -36.98 -19.15
C ARG A 120 16.33 -36.59 -20.44
N SER A 121 16.95 -35.42 -20.43
CA SER A 121 17.81 -34.98 -21.53
C SER A 121 19.22 -35.55 -21.37
N SER A 122 19.81 -36.04 -22.47
CA SER A 122 21.22 -36.42 -22.51
C SER A 122 22.17 -35.22 -22.40
N ASP A 123 21.70 -34.03 -22.80
CA ASP A 123 22.48 -32.79 -22.79
C ASP A 123 21.60 -31.58 -22.42
N ARG A 124 21.74 -31.14 -21.16
CA ARG A 124 20.96 -30.05 -20.57
C ARG A 124 21.46 -28.67 -20.98
N ASP A 125 22.61 -28.58 -21.64
CA ASP A 125 23.11 -27.30 -22.14
C ASP A 125 22.24 -26.80 -23.28
N TYR A 126 21.60 -27.70 -24.04
CA TYR A 126 20.76 -27.35 -25.19
C TYR A 126 19.25 -27.52 -24.92
N ILE A 127 18.83 -28.58 -24.23
CA ILE A 127 17.41 -28.82 -23.89
C ILE A 127 17.27 -29.46 -22.52
N ASN A 128 16.39 -28.92 -21.69
CA ASN A 128 16.17 -29.47 -20.34
C ASN A 128 15.17 -30.64 -20.32
N ASP A 129 15.02 -31.27 -19.16
CA ASP A 129 14.13 -32.43 -18.97
C ASP A 129 12.63 -32.10 -19.18
N ASN A 130 12.27 -30.81 -19.25
CA ASN A 130 10.91 -30.35 -19.52
C ASN A 130 10.69 -30.00 -21.00
N GLY A 131 11.70 -30.18 -21.86
CA GLY A 131 11.61 -29.90 -23.28
C GLY A 131 11.87 -28.45 -23.67
N ILE A 132 12.30 -27.60 -22.74
CA ILE A 132 12.57 -26.18 -23.02
C ILE A 132 14.00 -26.04 -23.57
N LEU A 133 14.12 -25.35 -24.70
CA LEU A 133 15.40 -25.07 -25.36
C LEU A 133 16.17 -23.98 -24.61
N ASN A 134 17.43 -24.23 -24.31
CA ASN A 134 18.31 -23.28 -23.66
C ASN A 134 19.01 -22.40 -24.69
N ARG A 135 18.63 -21.11 -24.72
CA ARG A 135 19.15 -20.14 -25.70
C ARG A 135 20.66 -19.94 -25.61
N GLU A 136 21.22 -19.96 -24.40
CA GLU A 136 22.65 -19.70 -24.20
C GLU A 136 23.51 -20.86 -24.69
N GLY A 137 23.13 -22.11 -24.40
CA GLY A 137 23.88 -23.27 -24.89
C GLY A 137 23.72 -23.48 -26.40
N CYS A 138 22.53 -23.20 -26.96
CA CYS A 138 22.30 -23.26 -28.40
C CYS A 138 23.02 -22.17 -29.20
N ARG A 139 23.59 -21.13 -28.56
CA ARG A 139 24.30 -20.03 -29.25
C ARG A 139 25.55 -20.48 -29.98
N TYR A 140 26.27 -21.45 -29.42
CA TYR A 140 27.56 -21.94 -29.97
C TYR A 140 27.38 -23.17 -30.89
N MET A 141 26.13 -23.49 -31.24
CA MET A 141 25.80 -24.59 -32.12
C MET A 141 26.23 -24.28 -33.56
N ASP A 142 26.72 -25.30 -34.26
CA ASP A 142 27.13 -25.19 -35.65
C ASP A 142 25.94 -25.20 -36.62
N GLU A 143 26.20 -24.92 -37.90
CA GLU A 143 25.16 -24.88 -38.95
C GLU A 143 24.46 -26.23 -39.16
N THR A 144 25.04 -27.34 -38.67
CA THR A 144 24.45 -28.68 -38.79
C THR A 144 23.45 -29.03 -37.70
N GLY A 145 23.42 -28.24 -36.62
CA GLY A 145 22.54 -28.43 -35.46
C GLY A 145 23.05 -29.48 -34.49
N GLN A 146 22.59 -29.41 -33.25
CA GLN A 146 22.98 -30.32 -32.17
C GLN A 146 21.96 -31.44 -32.02
N ILE A 147 22.43 -32.69 -31.95
CA ILE A 147 21.58 -33.84 -31.63
C ILE A 147 21.63 -34.08 -30.12
N VAL A 148 20.45 -34.13 -29.49
CA VAL A 148 20.25 -34.46 -28.09
C VAL A 148 19.26 -35.62 -27.99
N VAL A 149 19.52 -36.61 -27.13
CA VAL A 149 18.63 -37.75 -26.94
C VAL A 149 17.75 -37.49 -25.72
N MET A 150 16.43 -37.49 -25.93
CA MET A 150 15.45 -37.43 -24.87
C MET A 150 15.04 -38.86 -24.48
N ALA A 151 15.42 -39.28 -23.28
CA ALA A 151 15.02 -40.57 -22.73
C ALA A 151 13.68 -40.43 -22.00
N ALA A 152 12.65 -41.09 -22.51
CA ALA A 152 11.36 -41.24 -21.86
C ALA A 152 11.26 -42.59 -21.15
N GLU A 153 11.01 -42.56 -19.85
CA GLU A 153 10.62 -43.73 -19.07
C GLU A 153 9.09 -43.71 -18.93
N VAL A 154 8.44 -44.66 -19.61
CA VAL A 154 6.99 -44.86 -19.61
C VAL A 154 6.65 -46.00 -18.66
N SER A 155 5.67 -45.78 -17.78
CA SER A 155 5.32 -46.75 -16.76
C SER A 155 3.81 -46.88 -16.56
N VAL A 156 3.39 -48.12 -16.30
CA VAL A 156 2.03 -48.50 -15.92
C VAL A 156 2.17 -49.47 -14.76
N GLN A 157 1.75 -49.04 -13.57
CA GLN A 157 1.94 -49.79 -12.31
C GLN A 157 3.41 -50.18 -12.08
N GLU A 158 3.72 -51.48 -12.06
CA GLU A 158 5.07 -52.02 -11.87
C GLU A 158 5.84 -52.20 -13.19
N TYR A 159 5.16 -52.08 -14.33
CA TYR A 159 5.74 -52.28 -15.65
C TYR A 159 6.34 -50.98 -16.19
N ARG A 160 7.56 -51.07 -16.73
CA ARG A 160 8.32 -49.94 -17.25
C ARG A 160 8.84 -50.26 -18.64
N ALA A 161 8.86 -49.24 -19.50
CA ALA A 161 9.49 -49.25 -20.81
C ALA A 161 10.29 -47.96 -20.96
N GLU A 162 11.43 -48.04 -21.64
CA GLU A 162 12.26 -46.88 -21.95
C GLU A 162 12.24 -46.65 -23.46
N LEU A 163 12.22 -45.37 -23.84
CA LEU A 163 12.24 -44.91 -25.22
C LEU A 163 13.26 -43.80 -25.34
N GLU A 164 14.21 -43.96 -26.26
CA GLU A 164 15.16 -42.93 -26.62
C GLU A 164 14.69 -42.21 -27.87
N VAL A 165 14.45 -40.90 -27.73
CA VAL A 165 13.97 -40.05 -28.82
C VAL A 165 15.11 -39.10 -29.22
N PRO A 166 15.82 -39.37 -30.34
CA PRO A 166 16.84 -38.45 -30.82
C PRO A 166 16.18 -37.20 -31.41
N VAL A 167 16.61 -36.03 -30.92
CA VAL A 167 16.11 -34.73 -31.32
C VAL A 167 17.27 -33.91 -31.89
N ARG A 168 17.13 -33.38 -33.11
CA ARG A 168 18.08 -32.44 -33.68
C ARG A 168 17.54 -31.02 -33.56
N ILE A 169 18.24 -30.20 -32.79
CA ILE A 169 17.95 -28.79 -32.59
C ILE A 169 18.53 -28.02 -33.78
N SER A 170 17.69 -27.23 -34.44
CA SER A 170 18.08 -26.48 -35.64
C SER A 170 18.63 -25.08 -35.27
N PRO A 171 19.70 -24.60 -35.94
CA PRO A 171 20.24 -23.25 -35.70
C PRO A 171 19.28 -22.12 -36.13
N ASP A 172 18.24 -22.44 -36.90
CA ASP A 172 17.14 -21.54 -37.22
C ASP A 172 16.13 -21.35 -36.07
N PHE A 173 16.47 -21.83 -34.87
CA PHE A 173 15.78 -21.49 -33.62
C PHE A 173 15.79 -19.98 -33.32
N PHE A 174 16.88 -19.28 -33.66
CA PHE A 174 16.99 -17.84 -33.43
C PHE A 174 16.29 -17.02 -34.50
N SER A 175 15.56 -15.99 -34.07
CA SER A 175 15.04 -14.97 -34.98
C SER A 175 16.16 -14.18 -35.68
N GLU A 176 15.85 -13.52 -36.80
CA GLU A 176 16.82 -12.67 -37.51
C GLU A 176 17.38 -11.52 -36.66
N GLU A 177 16.65 -11.09 -35.63
CA GLU A 177 17.10 -10.08 -34.66
C GLU A 177 18.09 -10.71 -33.66
N GLU A 178 17.73 -11.86 -33.08
CA GLU A 178 18.59 -12.61 -32.15
C GLU A 178 19.88 -13.10 -32.81
N LYS A 179 19.85 -13.51 -34.08
CA LYS A 179 21.06 -13.86 -34.85
C LYS A 179 22.04 -12.68 -34.91
N LYS A 180 21.54 -11.47 -35.15
CA LYS A 180 22.38 -10.25 -35.17
C LYS A 180 22.91 -9.89 -33.79
N GLU A 181 22.08 -10.04 -32.76
CA GLU A 181 22.48 -9.81 -31.38
C GLU A 181 23.60 -10.77 -30.95
N ASN A 182 23.45 -12.07 -31.23
CA ASN A 182 24.49 -13.08 -30.97
C ASN A 182 25.79 -12.76 -31.71
N LEU A 183 25.73 -12.34 -32.98
CA LEU A 183 26.91 -11.91 -33.74
C LEU A 183 27.65 -10.74 -33.08
N ILE A 184 26.90 -9.75 -32.56
CA ILE A 184 27.47 -8.60 -31.85
C ILE A 184 28.14 -9.08 -30.54
N PHE A 185 27.46 -9.93 -29.77
CA PHE A 185 28.02 -10.45 -28.53
C PHE A 185 29.25 -11.32 -28.76
N ASP A 186 29.27 -12.18 -29.79
CA ASP A 186 30.43 -13.01 -30.14
C ASP A 186 31.63 -12.12 -30.52
N ALA A 187 31.38 -11.02 -31.22
CA ALA A 187 32.42 -10.05 -31.56
C ALA A 187 32.94 -9.30 -30.32
N ILE A 188 32.07 -8.95 -29.37
CA ILE A 188 32.45 -8.35 -28.09
C ILE A 188 33.26 -9.34 -27.24
N GLU A 189 32.84 -10.61 -27.16
CA GLU A 189 33.52 -11.65 -26.39
C GLU A 189 34.94 -11.90 -26.93
N LYS A 190 35.11 -11.96 -28.26
CA LYS A 190 36.43 -12.02 -28.90
C LYS A 190 37.30 -10.82 -28.56
N GLU A 191 36.74 -9.63 -28.44
CA GLU A 191 37.50 -8.42 -28.09
C GLU A 191 37.82 -8.37 -26.59
N ASN A 192 36.93 -8.88 -25.76
CA ASN A 192 37.12 -9.07 -24.32
C ASN A 192 38.25 -10.07 -24.03
N ASP A 193 38.29 -11.20 -24.74
CA ASP A 193 39.36 -12.21 -24.61
C ASP A 193 40.73 -11.66 -25.01
N LYS A 194 40.79 -10.82 -26.05
CA LYS A 194 42.05 -10.16 -26.48
C LYS A 194 42.52 -9.11 -25.46
N SER A 195 41.59 -8.40 -24.83
CA SER A 195 41.85 -7.31 -23.88
C SER A 195 41.73 -7.75 -22.41
N ALA A 196 41.78 -9.06 -22.14
CA ALA A 196 41.56 -9.63 -20.80
C ALA A 196 42.50 -9.13 -19.69
N ARG A 197 43.63 -8.48 -20.05
CA ARG A 197 44.59 -7.87 -19.11
C ARG A 197 44.57 -6.34 -19.09
N ASP A 198 43.73 -5.73 -19.91
CA ASP A 198 43.61 -4.27 -20.03
C ASP A 198 42.48 -3.77 -19.13
N ASP A 199 42.57 -2.50 -18.71
CA ASP A 199 41.55 -1.85 -17.88
C ASP A 199 40.24 -1.54 -18.65
N TYR A 200 40.26 -1.69 -19.99
CA TYR A 200 39.17 -1.35 -20.88
C TYR A 200 39.05 -2.36 -22.02
N VAL A 201 37.81 -2.71 -22.38
CA VAL A 201 37.49 -3.57 -23.52
C VAL A 201 37.06 -2.68 -24.69
N GLY A 202 37.66 -2.90 -25.86
CA GLY A 202 37.23 -2.26 -27.10
C GLY A 202 35.88 -2.82 -27.57
N LEU A 203 35.00 -1.96 -28.10
CA LEU A 203 33.79 -2.42 -28.78
C LEU A 203 34.08 -2.58 -30.28
N PRO A 204 33.62 -3.67 -30.93
CA PRO A 204 33.93 -3.92 -32.33
C PRO A 204 33.21 -2.92 -33.21
N SER A 205 33.98 -2.11 -33.96
CA SER A 205 33.44 -1.12 -34.90
C SER A 205 32.79 -1.75 -36.14
N GLU A 206 33.09 -3.03 -36.41
CA GLU A 206 32.59 -3.78 -37.55
C GLU A 206 32.21 -5.21 -37.12
N VAL A 207 30.99 -5.63 -37.45
CA VAL A 207 30.48 -7.00 -37.20
C VAL A 207 30.01 -7.56 -38.55
N GLU A 208 30.61 -8.66 -39.00
CA GLU A 208 30.37 -9.27 -40.33
C GLU A 208 30.32 -8.27 -41.50
N GLY A 209 31.29 -7.36 -41.60
CA GLY A 209 31.36 -6.43 -42.73
C GLY A 209 30.47 -5.19 -42.61
N LYS A 210 29.75 -5.01 -41.50
CA LYS A 210 28.83 -3.88 -41.25
C LYS A 210 29.27 -3.05 -40.06
N GLU A 211 29.18 -1.73 -40.18
CA GLU A 211 29.54 -0.79 -39.11
C GLU A 211 28.55 -0.86 -37.93
N ALA A 212 29.08 -0.94 -36.71
CA ALA A 212 28.31 -0.95 -35.46
C ALA A 212 28.54 0.34 -34.66
N LEU A 213 27.45 0.99 -34.25
CA LEU A 213 27.47 2.22 -33.44
C LEU A 213 26.90 1.96 -32.05
N TYR A 214 27.70 2.21 -31.02
CA TYR A 214 27.34 2.05 -29.62
C TYR A 214 27.08 3.41 -28.99
N TYR A 215 25.94 3.57 -28.30
CA TYR A 215 25.58 4.81 -27.61
C TYR A 215 24.84 4.50 -26.31
N THR A 216 24.98 5.38 -25.32
CA THR A 216 24.26 5.27 -24.05
C THR A 216 23.10 6.26 -24.02
N LEU A 217 21.93 5.81 -23.58
CA LEU A 217 20.81 6.69 -23.29
C LEU A 217 21.02 7.29 -21.90
N ASN A 218 21.53 8.51 -21.85
CA ASN A 218 21.64 9.24 -20.59
C ASN A 218 20.25 9.77 -20.21
N GLU A 219 19.58 9.11 -19.26
CA GLU A 219 18.32 9.62 -18.72
C GLU A 219 18.56 10.99 -18.09
N SER A 220 18.08 12.03 -18.77
CA SER A 220 18.19 13.39 -18.27
C SER A 220 17.54 13.48 -16.88
N GLY A 221 18.33 13.81 -15.86
CA GLY A 221 17.88 13.91 -14.47
C GLY A 221 16.99 15.12 -14.17
N TRP A 222 16.25 15.63 -15.16
CA TRP A 222 15.47 16.87 -15.07
C TRP A 222 14.41 16.81 -13.96
N TRP A 223 13.86 15.61 -13.71
CA TRP A 223 12.88 15.37 -12.65
C TRP A 223 13.37 15.77 -11.25
N LYS A 224 14.69 15.72 -11.00
CA LYS A 224 15.31 16.14 -9.72
C LYS A 224 15.07 17.62 -9.43
N TYR A 225 15.07 18.47 -10.46
CA TYR A 225 14.80 19.90 -10.32
C TYR A 225 13.32 20.20 -10.06
N ILE A 226 12.42 19.37 -10.58
CA ILE A 226 10.98 19.48 -10.29
C ILE A 226 10.69 19.19 -8.81
N VAL A 227 11.28 18.11 -8.29
CA VAL A 227 11.13 17.75 -6.86
C VAL A 227 11.66 18.87 -5.96
N LEU A 228 12.81 19.46 -6.31
CA LEU A 228 13.38 20.59 -5.57
C LEU A 228 12.45 21.82 -5.58
N GLY A 229 11.83 22.12 -6.72
CA GLY A 229 10.87 23.21 -6.86
C GLY A 229 9.62 23.02 -5.99
N VAL A 230 9.05 21.81 -5.94
CA VAL A 230 7.89 21.49 -5.11
C VAL A 230 8.23 21.61 -3.62
N MET A 231 9.40 21.13 -3.20
CA MET A 231 9.87 21.25 -1.82
C MET A 231 10.03 22.71 -1.38
N ALA A 232 10.63 23.55 -2.23
CA ALA A 232 10.79 24.98 -1.96
C ALA A 232 9.43 25.70 -1.83
N ALA A 233 8.46 25.37 -2.68
CA ALA A 233 7.11 25.92 -2.61
C ALA A 233 6.39 25.52 -1.30
N MET A 234 6.50 24.25 -0.91
CA MET A 234 5.91 23.74 0.34
C MET A 234 6.51 24.47 1.57
N ILE A 235 7.84 24.63 1.61
CA ILE A 235 8.52 25.35 2.69
C ILE A 235 8.04 26.81 2.75
N SER A 236 7.97 27.51 1.62
CA SER A 236 7.48 28.90 1.56
C SER A 236 6.04 29.04 2.10
N MET A 237 5.15 28.10 1.77
CA MET A 237 3.78 28.08 2.27
C MET A 237 3.71 27.88 3.79
N LEU A 238 4.56 27.00 4.34
CA LEU A 238 4.64 26.79 5.79
C LEU A 238 5.19 28.04 6.51
N PHE A 239 6.22 28.69 5.97
CA PHE A 239 6.78 29.91 6.55
C PHE A 239 5.78 31.07 6.56
N THR A 240 5.04 31.28 5.46
CA THR A 240 4.03 32.35 5.37
C THR A 240 2.87 32.12 6.33
N LYS A 241 2.37 30.88 6.43
CA LYS A 241 1.32 30.52 7.40
C LYS A 241 1.79 30.72 8.84
N GLN A 242 3.00 30.28 9.16
CA GLN A 242 3.59 30.45 10.49
C GLN A 242 3.74 31.93 10.88
N GLN A 243 4.13 32.81 9.94
CA GLN A 243 4.22 34.25 10.18
C GLN A 243 2.86 34.86 10.50
N GLN A 244 1.82 34.51 9.74
CA GLN A 244 0.45 35.00 9.97
C GLN A 244 -0.08 34.53 11.33
N ASP A 245 0.11 33.25 11.67
CA ASP A 245 -0.31 32.70 12.96
C ASP A 245 0.44 33.35 14.12
N ASN A 246 1.74 33.60 13.97
CA ASN A 246 2.55 34.29 14.97
C ASN A 246 2.11 35.75 15.17
N ALA A 247 1.82 36.47 14.08
CA ALA A 247 1.32 37.85 14.15
C ALA A 247 -0.03 37.94 14.86
N LYS A 248 -0.94 37.00 14.56
CA LYS A 248 -2.25 36.91 15.24
C LYS A 248 -2.08 36.60 16.73
N LYS A 249 -1.23 35.63 17.09
CA LYS A 249 -0.93 35.29 18.49
C LYS A 249 -0.33 36.47 19.25
N LEU A 250 0.56 37.24 18.62
CA LEU A 250 1.17 38.41 19.24
C LEU A 250 0.13 39.50 19.50
N ARG A 251 -0.72 39.81 18.52
CA ARG A 251 -1.82 40.76 18.67
C ARG A 251 -2.79 40.36 19.78
N ASP A 252 -3.21 39.10 19.80
CA ASP A 252 -4.13 38.58 20.82
C ASP A 252 -3.50 38.68 22.23
N LYS A 253 -2.19 38.46 22.34
CA LYS A 253 -1.44 38.61 23.60
C LYS A 253 -1.39 40.07 24.05
N GLU A 254 -1.10 41.01 23.16
CA GLU A 254 -1.13 42.45 23.47
C GLU A 254 -2.51 42.91 23.96
N LEU A 255 -3.57 42.47 23.27
CA LEU A 255 -4.95 42.76 23.65
C LEU A 255 -5.28 42.20 25.04
N LYS A 256 -4.91 40.95 25.35
CA LYS A 256 -5.12 40.36 26.68
C LYS A 256 -4.42 41.15 27.79
N LEU A 257 -3.16 41.55 27.57
CA LEU A 257 -2.39 42.30 28.57
C LEU A 257 -2.94 43.70 28.83
N ALA A 258 -3.50 44.35 27.80
CA ALA A 258 -4.07 45.70 27.91
C ALA A 258 -5.47 45.74 28.53
N PHE A 259 -6.19 44.61 28.56
CA PHE A 259 -7.59 44.55 28.99
C PHE A 259 -7.77 45.01 30.45
N ALA A 260 -7.02 44.43 31.39
CA ALA A 260 -7.14 44.79 32.81
C ALA A 260 -6.85 46.29 33.07
N PRO A 261 -5.73 46.88 32.58
CA PRO A 261 -5.49 48.33 32.69
C PRO A 261 -6.62 49.21 32.13
N ILE A 262 -7.22 48.81 31.01
CA ILE A 262 -8.33 49.56 30.38
C ILE A 262 -9.54 49.57 31.30
N ILE A 263 -9.95 48.40 31.81
CA ILE A 263 -11.12 48.34 32.70
C ILE A 263 -10.84 49.08 34.01
N THR A 264 -9.66 48.90 34.63
CA THR A 264 -9.31 49.63 35.86
C THR A 264 -9.42 51.14 35.66
N LYS A 265 -8.93 51.68 34.53
CA LYS A 265 -9.07 53.11 34.21
C LYS A 265 -10.53 53.51 33.99
N LEU A 266 -11.31 52.71 33.26
CA LEU A 266 -12.73 52.98 33.04
C LEU A 266 -13.50 53.01 34.37
N THR A 267 -13.32 52.00 35.21
CA THR A 267 -13.97 51.91 36.53
C THR A 267 -13.58 53.09 37.43
N LEU A 268 -12.30 53.46 37.47
CA LEU A 268 -11.82 54.61 38.26
C LEU A 268 -12.47 55.92 37.80
N LEU A 269 -12.48 56.18 36.49
CA LEU A 269 -12.99 57.44 35.94
C LEU A 269 -14.52 57.53 36.06
N ILE A 270 -15.22 56.42 35.81
CA ILE A 270 -16.68 56.33 36.00
C ILE A 270 -17.03 56.48 37.48
N GLY A 271 -16.27 55.84 38.38
CA GLY A 271 -16.42 55.95 39.83
C GLY A 271 -16.18 57.38 40.35
N ALA A 272 -15.30 58.14 39.68
CA ALA A 272 -15.08 59.57 39.94
C ALA A 272 -16.19 60.48 39.38
N GLY A 273 -17.27 59.92 38.81
CA GLY A 273 -18.41 60.66 38.30
C GLY A 273 -18.33 61.05 36.82
N MET A 274 -17.34 60.56 36.06
CA MET A 274 -17.30 60.78 34.60
C MET A 274 -18.34 59.90 33.89
N SER A 275 -18.89 60.38 32.77
CA SER A 275 -19.70 59.55 31.87
C SER A 275 -18.82 58.50 31.18
N ILE A 276 -19.42 57.39 30.70
CA ILE A 276 -18.69 56.34 29.97
C ILE A 276 -17.95 56.92 28.76
N ARG A 277 -18.61 57.79 27.99
CA ARG A 277 -17.98 58.49 26.86
C ARG A 277 -16.81 59.37 27.29
N GLY A 278 -16.97 60.15 28.36
CA GLY A 278 -15.90 61.01 28.86
C GLY A 278 -14.71 60.22 29.40
N ALA A 279 -14.96 59.11 30.09
CA ALA A 279 -13.92 58.19 30.53
C ALA A 279 -13.18 57.56 29.34
N TRP A 280 -13.92 57.11 28.32
CA TRP A 280 -13.35 56.54 27.09
C TRP A 280 -12.48 57.55 26.33
N GLU A 281 -12.98 58.77 26.15
CA GLU A 281 -12.26 59.87 25.51
C GLU A 281 -10.95 60.16 26.25
N LYS A 282 -11.00 60.26 27.58
CA LYS A 282 -9.82 60.53 28.40
C LYS A 282 -8.76 59.44 28.23
N ILE A 283 -9.15 58.17 28.25
CA ILE A 283 -8.23 57.04 28.03
C ILE A 283 -7.58 57.09 26.64
N VAL A 284 -8.36 57.40 25.60
CA VAL A 284 -7.85 57.55 24.23
C VAL A 284 -6.89 58.74 24.11
N ASN A 285 -7.22 59.87 24.72
CA ASN A 285 -6.37 61.06 24.68
C ASN A 285 -5.07 60.88 25.47
N ASP A 286 -5.12 60.16 26.59
CA ASP A 286 -3.92 59.80 27.37
C ASP A 286 -3.04 58.81 26.58
N TYR A 287 -3.65 57.87 25.84
CA TYR A 287 -2.92 56.96 24.95
C TYR A 287 -2.25 57.69 23.78
N LYS A 288 -2.93 58.64 23.14
CA LYS A 288 -2.37 59.42 22.02
C LYS A 288 -1.13 60.24 22.39
N LYS A 289 -0.91 60.50 23.69
CA LYS A 289 0.29 61.17 24.21
C LYS A 289 1.46 60.20 24.49
N ASP A 290 1.19 58.90 24.53
CA ASP A 290 2.20 57.86 24.69
C ASP A 290 2.69 57.42 23.29
N GLU A 291 3.99 57.24 23.11
CA GLU A 291 4.57 56.77 21.84
C GLU A 291 4.45 55.24 21.67
N LYS A 292 4.07 54.52 22.73
CA LYS A 292 3.95 53.07 22.71
C LYS A 292 2.66 52.64 22.00
N LYS A 293 2.82 52.02 20.83
CA LYS A 293 1.71 51.38 20.11
C LYS A 293 1.18 50.18 20.88
N ASN A 294 -0.13 50.11 21.03
CA ASN A 294 -0.81 48.95 21.63
C ASN A 294 -2.14 48.69 20.92
N ALA A 295 -2.32 47.45 20.45
CA ALA A 295 -3.47 47.07 19.64
C ALA A 295 -4.84 47.37 20.28
N ALA A 296 -4.96 47.28 21.61
CA ALA A 296 -6.23 47.52 22.30
C ALA A 296 -6.62 49.01 22.29
N TYR A 297 -5.67 49.87 22.61
CA TYR A 297 -5.88 51.31 22.64
C TYR A 297 -6.00 51.91 21.23
N GLU A 298 -5.37 51.31 20.23
CA GLU A 298 -5.61 51.65 18.82
C GLU A 298 -7.06 51.36 18.41
N GLU A 299 -7.60 50.19 18.76
CA GLU A 299 -9.03 49.90 18.49
C GLU A 299 -9.95 50.83 19.29
N MET A 300 -9.63 51.17 20.55
CA MET A 300 -10.39 52.18 21.31
C MET A 300 -10.38 53.55 20.64
N SER A 301 -9.24 53.94 20.05
CA SER A 301 -9.06 55.20 19.34
C SER A 301 -9.87 55.24 18.04
N LYS A 302 -9.90 54.14 17.28
CA LYS A 302 -10.73 54.02 16.06
C LYS A 302 -12.20 54.17 16.38
N VAL A 303 -12.67 53.45 17.41
CA VAL A 303 -14.07 53.49 17.85
C VAL A 303 -14.44 54.89 18.36
N TYR A 304 -13.52 55.58 19.06
CA TYR A 304 -13.73 56.97 19.47
C TYR A 304 -13.89 57.91 18.26
N ASN A 305 -13.05 57.78 17.23
CA ASN A 305 -13.18 58.57 16.02
C ASN A 305 -14.50 58.26 15.27
N GLU A 306 -14.91 56.99 15.21
CA GLU A 306 -16.20 56.59 14.62
C GLU A 306 -17.39 57.20 15.38
N MET A 307 -17.32 57.26 16.72
CA MET A 307 -18.33 57.96 17.54
C MET A 307 -18.38 59.46 17.25
N GLN A 308 -17.22 60.11 17.04
CA GLN A 308 -17.17 61.52 16.65
C GLN A 308 -17.76 61.76 15.24
N ASN A 309 -17.67 60.75 14.37
CA ASN A 309 -18.23 60.78 13.02
C ASN A 309 -19.73 60.37 12.97
N GLY A 310 -20.42 60.31 14.10
CA GLY A 310 -21.87 60.09 14.15
C GLY A 310 -22.33 58.65 14.40
N LEU A 311 -21.40 57.71 14.68
CA LEU A 311 -21.78 56.38 15.13
C LEU A 311 -22.36 56.44 16.55
N SER A 312 -23.50 55.77 16.79
CA SER A 312 -24.10 55.74 18.13
C SER A 312 -23.21 55.02 19.15
N GLU A 313 -23.11 55.56 20.37
CA GLU A 313 -22.23 55.04 21.44
C GLU A 313 -22.49 53.55 21.74
N GLY A 314 -23.76 53.15 21.82
CA GLY A 314 -24.12 51.75 22.04
C GLY A 314 -23.61 50.81 20.93
N GLN A 315 -23.75 51.21 19.67
CA GLN A 315 -23.21 50.42 18.54
C GLN A 315 -21.67 50.43 18.53
N ALA A 316 -21.05 51.55 18.86
CA ALA A 316 -19.61 51.71 18.92
C ALA A 316 -18.98 50.76 19.95
N TYR A 317 -19.56 50.63 21.16
CA TYR A 317 -19.06 49.70 22.18
C TYR A 317 -19.18 48.24 21.78
N VAL A 318 -20.26 47.84 21.09
CA VAL A 318 -20.40 46.47 20.57
C VAL A 318 -19.40 46.19 19.46
N LEU A 319 -19.19 47.15 18.55
CA LEU A 319 -18.22 47.03 17.45
C LEU A 319 -16.78 46.92 17.96
N PHE A 320 -16.42 47.68 19.01
CA PHE A 320 -15.16 47.54 19.72
C PHE A 320 -14.92 46.08 20.15
N GLY A 321 -15.87 45.51 20.89
CA GLY A 321 -15.77 44.13 21.36
C GLY A 321 -15.61 43.12 20.22
N LYS A 322 -16.42 43.26 19.16
CA LYS A 322 -16.34 42.39 17.97
C LYS A 322 -14.99 42.49 17.24
N ARG A 323 -14.46 43.69 17.06
CA ARG A 323 -13.19 43.94 16.33
C ARG A 323 -11.96 43.52 17.12
N SER A 324 -12.01 43.59 18.44
CA SER A 324 -10.95 43.07 19.31
C SER A 324 -10.84 41.54 19.28
N GLY A 325 -11.90 40.81 18.89
CA GLY A 325 -11.85 39.36 18.65
C GLY A 325 -11.67 38.48 19.90
N LEU A 326 -11.59 39.08 21.09
CA LEU A 326 -11.46 38.39 22.37
C LEU A 326 -12.75 38.47 23.18
N SER A 327 -13.13 37.35 23.82
CA SER A 327 -14.37 37.24 24.60
C SER A 327 -14.52 38.33 25.67
N SER A 328 -13.43 38.65 26.39
CA SER A 328 -13.44 39.66 27.45
C SER A 328 -13.79 41.07 26.92
N TYR A 329 -13.30 41.43 25.72
CA TYR A 329 -13.65 42.70 25.07
C TYR A 329 -15.09 42.71 24.55
N VAL A 330 -15.60 41.58 24.05
CA VAL A 330 -17.01 41.43 23.65
C VAL A 330 -17.96 41.62 24.84
N LYS A 331 -17.64 40.99 25.98
CA LYS A 331 -18.39 41.17 27.23
C LYS A 331 -18.38 42.63 27.65
N LEU A 332 -17.22 43.28 27.70
CA LEU A 332 -17.08 44.70 28.05
C LEU A 332 -17.93 45.60 27.14
N GLY A 333 -17.84 45.42 25.82
CA GLY A 333 -18.64 46.19 24.86
C GLY A 333 -20.14 46.07 25.09
N ASN A 334 -20.61 44.84 25.34
CA ASN A 334 -22.02 44.58 25.66
C ASN A 334 -22.44 45.17 27.00
N LEU A 335 -21.58 45.14 28.02
CA LEU A 335 -21.85 45.75 29.33
C LEU A 335 -22.01 47.27 29.22
N LEU A 336 -21.14 47.93 28.45
CA LEU A 336 -21.23 49.36 28.21
C LEU A 336 -22.50 49.73 27.41
N GLU A 337 -22.84 48.97 26.37
CA GLU A 337 -24.08 49.16 25.60
C GLU A 337 -25.34 49.03 26.46
N GLN A 338 -25.40 47.97 27.29
CA GLN A 338 -26.51 47.74 28.20
C GLN A 338 -26.62 48.86 29.24
N ASN A 339 -25.48 49.43 29.66
CA ASN A 339 -25.49 50.51 30.62
C ASN A 339 -26.15 51.79 30.08
N LEU A 340 -25.91 52.14 28.82
CA LEU A 340 -26.59 53.27 28.18
C LEU A 340 -28.11 53.12 28.18
N ARG A 341 -28.62 51.89 28.07
CA ARG A 341 -30.06 51.62 28.04
C ARG A 341 -30.71 51.55 29.43
N LYS A 342 -30.01 51.00 30.43
CA LYS A 342 -30.60 50.59 31.72
C LYS A 342 -30.13 51.44 32.92
N GLY A 343 -29.16 52.34 32.74
CA GLY A 343 -28.64 53.24 33.77
C GLY A 343 -27.47 52.67 34.58
N THR A 344 -26.75 53.53 35.30
CA THR A 344 -25.46 53.26 35.99
C THR A 344 -25.54 52.43 37.28
N LYS A 345 -26.73 52.11 37.80
CA LYS A 345 -26.88 51.32 39.04
C LYS A 345 -26.30 49.91 38.85
N GLY A 346 -25.22 49.59 39.57
CA GLY A 346 -24.56 48.27 39.55
C GLY A 346 -23.55 48.05 38.42
N LEU A 347 -23.25 49.05 37.58
CA LEU A 347 -22.21 48.94 36.56
C LEU A 347 -20.82 48.76 37.18
N THR A 348 -20.51 49.59 38.18
CA THR A 348 -19.20 49.60 38.84
C THR A 348 -18.89 48.24 39.48
N GLU A 349 -19.87 47.63 40.16
CA GLU A 349 -19.75 46.30 40.77
C GLU A 349 -19.52 45.19 39.72
N ARG A 350 -20.21 45.26 38.57
CA ARG A 350 -20.00 44.31 37.46
C ARG A 350 -18.64 44.50 36.78
N LEU A 351 -18.19 45.75 36.63
CA LEU A 351 -16.86 46.05 36.11
C LEU A 351 -15.78 45.60 37.10
N GLU A 352 -15.97 45.77 38.40
CA GLU A 352 -15.05 45.30 39.45
C GLU A 352 -14.91 43.76 39.44
N HIS A 353 -16.01 43.03 39.27
CA HIS A 353 -15.97 41.58 39.10
C HIS A 353 -15.19 41.17 37.85
N GLU A 354 -15.42 41.84 36.70
CA GLU A 354 -14.68 41.58 35.46
C GLU A 354 -13.19 41.96 35.59
N VAL A 355 -12.87 43.01 36.37
CA VAL A 355 -11.47 43.36 36.70
C VAL A 355 -10.80 42.24 37.48
N TRP A 356 -11.49 41.64 38.46
CA TRP A 356 -10.94 40.55 39.26
C TRP A 356 -10.63 39.32 38.40
N GLU A 357 -11.59 38.87 37.58
CA GLU A 357 -11.39 37.75 36.64
C GLU A 357 -10.25 38.04 35.66
N ALA A 358 -10.21 39.24 35.08
CA ALA A 358 -9.14 39.63 34.16
C ALA A 358 -7.75 39.66 34.83
N PHE A 359 -7.69 40.00 36.12
CA PHE A 359 -6.44 40.04 36.88
C PHE A 359 -5.94 38.63 37.23
N GLU A 360 -6.84 37.72 37.59
CA GLU A 360 -6.51 36.30 37.80
C GLU A 360 -6.03 35.64 36.50
N GLU A 361 -6.73 35.88 35.38
CA GLU A 361 -6.30 35.39 34.07
C GLU A 361 -4.91 35.93 33.68
N ARG A 362 -4.63 37.20 33.97
CA ARG A 362 -3.32 37.81 33.72
C ARG A 362 -2.23 37.16 34.58
N LYS A 363 -2.50 36.87 35.85
CA LYS A 363 -1.56 36.19 36.74
C LYS A 363 -1.23 34.80 36.22
N ALA A 364 -2.24 34.01 35.85
CA ALA A 364 -2.06 32.68 35.27
C ALA A 364 -1.28 32.72 33.94
N LEU A 365 -1.58 33.71 33.08
CA LEU A 365 -0.88 33.91 31.81
C LEU A 365 0.59 34.30 32.01
N ALA A 366 0.90 35.13 33.01
CA ALA A 366 2.28 35.47 33.36
C ALA A 366 3.09 34.24 33.81
N TYR A 367 2.49 33.35 34.61
CA TYR A 367 3.13 32.08 35.00
C TYR A 367 3.40 31.18 33.79
N ARG A 368 2.39 30.97 32.92
CA ARG A 368 2.55 30.14 31.71
C ARG A 368 3.60 30.69 30.76
N LEU A 369 3.64 32.01 30.56
CA LEU A 369 4.68 32.63 29.74
C LEU A 369 6.08 32.46 30.34
N GLY A 370 6.19 32.40 31.67
CA GLY A 370 7.45 32.07 32.35
C GLY A 370 7.90 30.63 32.07
N GLU A 371 6.96 29.67 32.07
CA GLU A 371 7.24 28.27 31.72
C GLU A 371 7.56 28.08 30.23
N GLU A 372 6.78 28.72 29.34
CA GLU A 372 6.98 28.67 27.89
C GLU A 372 8.30 29.31 27.45
N ALA A 373 8.77 30.35 28.14
CA ALA A 373 10.07 30.97 27.85
C ALA A 373 11.23 29.99 28.07
N GLY A 374 11.13 29.11 29.08
CA GLY A 374 12.14 28.08 29.37
C GLY A 374 12.19 27.00 28.29
N THR A 375 11.04 26.54 27.78
CA THR A 375 10.96 25.48 26.78
C THR A 375 11.24 25.97 25.35
N LYS A 376 10.90 27.22 25.02
CA LYS A 376 11.15 27.77 23.67
C LYS A 376 12.63 27.96 23.35
N LEU A 377 13.49 28.04 24.36
CA LEU A 377 14.96 28.05 24.21
C LEU A 377 15.56 26.66 23.94
N LEU A 378 14.88 25.57 24.35
CA LEU A 378 15.37 24.20 24.16
C LEU A 378 15.19 23.70 22.72
N LEU A 379 14.12 24.12 22.05
CA LEU A 379 13.77 23.64 20.70
C LEU A 379 14.83 23.99 19.62
N PRO A 380 15.39 25.22 19.56
CA PRO A 380 16.52 25.55 18.69
C PRO A 380 17.77 24.69 18.95
N MET A 381 18.01 24.31 20.21
CA MET A 381 19.18 23.52 20.61
C MET A 381 19.09 22.06 20.15
N ILE A 382 17.89 21.48 20.18
CA ILE A 382 17.65 20.12 19.68
C ILE A 382 17.74 20.09 18.14
N MET A 383 17.23 21.14 17.48
CA MET A 383 17.24 21.21 16.01
C MET A 383 18.66 21.37 15.46
N SER A 384 19.50 22.19 16.09
CA SER A 384 20.92 22.33 15.69
C SER A 384 21.69 21.03 15.87
N LEU A 385 21.42 20.27 16.94
CA LEU A 385 22.02 18.96 17.16
C LEU A 385 21.62 17.95 16.07
N GLY A 386 20.35 17.93 15.65
CA GLY A 386 19.87 17.05 14.58
C GLY A 386 20.53 17.32 13.23
N ILE A 387 20.77 18.59 12.89
CA ILE A 387 21.49 18.98 11.66
C ILE A 387 22.94 18.48 11.68
N ILE A 388 23.62 18.61 12.82
CA ILE A 388 25.00 18.12 12.99
C ILE A 388 25.06 16.59 12.83
N ILE A 389 24.12 15.86 13.44
CA ILE A 389 24.05 14.40 13.32
C ILE A 389 23.85 14.00 11.85
N ALA A 390 22.91 14.64 11.14
CA ALA A 390 22.68 14.37 9.73
C ALA A 390 23.94 14.63 8.88
N PHE A 391 24.66 15.71 9.15
CA PHE A 391 25.91 16.05 8.46
C PHE A 391 27.01 15.00 8.67
N CYS A 392 27.05 14.36 9.84
CA CYS A 392 28.01 13.28 10.13
C CYS A 392 27.60 11.92 9.53
N VAL A 393 26.30 11.60 9.53
CA VAL A 393 25.80 10.28 9.14
C VAL A 393 25.65 10.13 7.61
N ILE A 394 25.23 11.18 6.91
CA ILE A 394 24.99 11.12 5.45
C ILE A 394 26.26 10.75 4.66
N PRO A 395 27.45 11.33 4.93
CA PRO A 395 28.68 10.93 4.25
C PRO A 395 29.11 9.50 4.58
N ALA A 396 28.85 9.03 5.81
CA ALA A 396 29.19 7.66 6.22
C ALA A 396 28.37 6.59 5.49
N PHE A 397 27.10 6.90 5.19
CA PHE A 397 26.22 5.99 4.43
C PHE A 397 26.39 6.08 2.91
N LEU A 398 26.86 7.21 2.36
CA LEU A 398 27.14 7.34 0.93
C LEU A 398 28.50 6.76 0.52
N ASN A 399 29.36 6.45 1.48
CA ASN A 399 30.72 5.95 1.29
C ASN A 399 30.87 4.47 1.69
N MET A 400 29.75 3.81 1.98
CA MET A 400 29.55 2.36 2.08
C MET A 400 28.71 1.95 0.87
#